data_AF-A0A2T5YSC2-F1
#
_entry.id   AF-A0A2T5YSC2-F1
#
_cell.length_a   1.000
_cell.length_b   1.000
_cell.length_c   1.000
_cell.angle_alpha   90.00
_cell.angle_beta   90.00
_cell.angle_gamma   90.00
#
_symmetry.space_group_name_H-M   'P 1'
#
loop_
_entity.id
_entity.type
_entity.pdbx_description
1 polymer ?
#
loop_
_entity_poly.entity_id
_entity_poly.type
_entity_poly.pdbx_seq_one_letter_code
_entity_poly.pdbx_strand_id
1 'polypeptide(L)'
;MFFPFSLSRNKVILYTWMMEEKAKKRVAIRVHGKVQGVFFRASTQEKAQQLGLTGFVQNEPDGTVYLEAEGEPQVLEMLEAWVRVGPRRAQVEKVEVEEKQELKGFGDFEQRR
;
A
#
# COMPACT_ATOMS: atom_id res chain seq x y z
N MET A 1 -21.58 -47.64 3.66
CA MET A 1 -20.90 -47.72 2.35
C MET A 1 -20.17 -46.41 2.14
N PHE A 2 -18.91 -46.33 2.56
CA PHE A 2 -18.07 -45.14 2.45
C PHE A 2 -17.03 -45.41 1.37
N PHE A 3 -17.14 -44.73 0.22
CA PHE A 3 -16.07 -44.68 -0.77
C PHE A 3 -15.20 -43.44 -0.48
N PRO A 4 -13.87 -43.58 -0.42
CA PRO A 4 -12.97 -42.46 -0.13
C PRO A 4 -12.87 -41.57 -1.38
N PHE A 5 -13.04 -40.27 -1.18
CA PHE A 5 -12.90 -39.26 -2.22
C PHE A 5 -11.42 -39.17 -2.62
N SER A 6 -11.05 -39.78 -3.75
CA SER A 6 -9.72 -39.68 -4.35
C SER A 6 -9.49 -38.24 -4.83
N LEU A 7 -8.70 -37.46 -4.10
CA LEU A 7 -8.23 -36.17 -4.58
C LEU A 7 -7.17 -36.37 -5.68
N SER A 8 -7.53 -35.96 -6.89
CA SER A 8 -6.62 -35.80 -8.04
C SER A 8 -5.42 -34.92 -7.68
N ARG A 9 -4.22 -35.37 -8.10
CA ARG A 9 -2.92 -34.71 -7.91
C ARG A 9 -2.84 -33.29 -8.51
N ASN A 10 -3.80 -32.87 -9.33
CA ASN A 10 -3.80 -31.55 -9.97
C ASN A 10 -4.38 -30.42 -9.12
N LYS A 11 -5.16 -30.70 -8.07
CA LYS A 11 -5.68 -29.63 -7.20
C LYS A 11 -4.60 -29.06 -6.28
N VAL A 12 -3.67 -29.90 -5.80
CA VAL A 12 -2.63 -29.47 -4.85
C VAL A 12 -1.66 -28.48 -5.50
N ILE A 13 -1.27 -28.70 -6.76
CA ILE A 13 -0.38 -27.78 -7.51
C ILE A 13 -1.07 -26.41 -7.73
N LEU A 14 -2.35 -26.35 -8.10
CA LEU A 14 -3.04 -25.07 -8.32
C LEU A 14 -3.13 -24.21 -7.04
N TYR A 15 -3.32 -24.81 -5.85
CA TYR A 15 -3.30 -24.08 -4.59
C TYR A 15 -1.89 -23.73 -4.10
N THR A 16 -0.91 -24.60 -4.34
CA THR A 16 0.51 -24.34 -4.03
C THR A 16 1.08 -23.18 -4.88
N TRP A 17 0.62 -23.01 -6.12
CA TRP A 17 0.98 -21.88 -6.99
C TRP A 17 0.10 -20.62 -6.77
N MET A 18 -1.08 -20.75 -6.17
CA MET A 18 -1.88 -19.60 -5.70
C MET A 18 -1.34 -18.96 -4.41
N MET A 19 -0.45 -19.66 -3.71
CA MET A 19 0.13 -19.27 -2.41
C MET A 19 1.64 -19.00 -2.54
N GLU A 20 2.15 -18.86 -3.76
CA GLU A 20 3.53 -18.44 -4.01
C GLU A 20 3.69 -17.00 -3.51
N GLU A 21 4.07 -16.93 -2.24
CA GLU A 21 4.44 -15.78 -1.42
C GLU A 21 3.87 -14.45 -1.91
N LYS A 22 2.74 -14.04 -1.34
CA LYS A 22 2.42 -12.60 -1.27
C LYS A 22 3.47 -11.92 -0.38
N ALA A 23 4.68 -11.77 -0.90
CA ALA A 23 5.76 -11.06 -0.28
C ALA A 23 5.28 -9.62 -0.12
N LYS A 24 4.81 -9.31 1.09
CA LYS A 24 4.48 -7.94 1.44
C LYS A 24 5.73 -7.12 1.20
N LYS A 25 5.57 -6.00 0.51
CA LYS A 25 6.62 -5.02 0.34
C LYS A 25 6.31 -3.83 1.24
N ARG A 26 7.34 -3.04 1.51
CA ARG A 26 7.22 -1.72 2.09
C ARG A 26 7.65 -0.71 1.04
N VAL A 27 6.89 0.36 0.87
CA VAL A 27 7.26 1.48 0.03
C VAL A 27 7.23 2.75 0.85
N ALA A 28 8.25 3.57 0.68
CA ALA A 28 8.28 4.95 1.16
C ALA A 28 8.00 5.86 -0.04
N ILE A 29 7.00 6.73 0.09
CA ILE A 29 6.60 7.66 -0.97
C ILE A 29 6.72 9.07 -0.43
N ARG A 30 7.46 9.92 -1.16
CA ARG A 30 7.56 11.36 -0.91
C ARG A 30 6.89 12.12 -2.03
N VAL A 31 5.96 13.00 -1.67
CA VAL A 31 5.11 13.75 -2.61
C VAL A 31 5.44 15.22 -2.50
N HIS A 32 5.83 15.81 -3.62
CA HIS A 32 6.14 17.23 -3.74
C HIS A 32 5.03 17.97 -4.49
N GLY A 33 4.90 19.27 -4.20
CA GLY A 33 3.94 20.18 -4.82
C GLY A 33 2.99 20.78 -3.81
N LYS A 34 1.78 21.14 -4.24
CA LYS A 34 0.74 21.72 -3.39
C LYS A 34 -0.04 20.62 -2.67
N VAL A 35 0.59 20.01 -1.67
CA VAL A 35 0.08 18.82 -0.95
C VAL A 35 -0.30 19.08 0.51
N GLN A 36 0.02 20.25 1.05
CA GLN A 36 -0.40 20.67 2.40
C GLN A 36 -1.65 21.55 2.34
N GLY A 37 -2.52 21.45 3.36
CA GLY A 37 -3.78 22.21 3.42
C GLY A 37 -4.90 21.70 2.49
N VAL A 38 -4.68 20.57 1.80
CA VAL A 38 -5.60 20.01 0.79
C VAL A 38 -6.22 18.66 1.20
N PHE A 39 -6.19 18.34 2.49
CA PHE A 39 -6.68 17.06 3.05
C PHE A 39 -5.98 15.82 2.47
N PHE A 40 -4.72 15.96 2.04
CA PHE A 40 -3.93 14.87 1.47
C PHE A 40 -3.82 13.69 2.45
N ARG A 41 -3.38 13.95 3.69
CA ARG A 41 -3.24 12.92 4.73
C ARG A 41 -4.52 12.11 4.98
N ALA A 42 -5.66 12.79 5.14
CA ALA A 42 -6.95 12.15 5.38
C ALA A 42 -7.38 11.28 4.19
N SER A 43 -7.24 11.82 2.97
CA SER A 43 -7.60 11.08 1.74
C SER A 43 -6.69 9.87 1.52
N THR A 44 -5.38 10.00 1.82
CA THR A 44 -4.43 8.88 1.75
C THR A 44 -4.76 7.81 2.77
N GLN A 45 -5.09 8.17 4.01
CA GLN A 45 -5.47 7.21 5.05
C GLN A 45 -6.72 6.43 4.63
N GLU A 46 -7.78 7.11 4.20
CA GLU A 46 -9.01 6.46 3.74
C GLU A 46 -8.71 5.48 2.58
N LYS A 47 -7.88 5.91 1.62
CA LYS A 47 -7.53 5.07 0.48
C LYS A 47 -6.69 3.85 0.90
N ALA A 48 -5.74 4.03 1.80
CA ALA A 48 -4.91 2.94 2.32
C ALA A 48 -5.75 1.92 3.10
N GLN A 49 -6.69 2.40 3.94
CA GLN A 49 -7.62 1.52 4.66
C GLN A 49 -8.56 0.76 3.73
N GLN A 50 -9.10 1.40 2.69
CA GLN A 50 -9.91 0.73 1.67
C GLN A 50 -9.14 -0.37 0.91
N LEU A 51 -7.84 -0.15 0.72
CA LEU A 51 -6.93 -1.09 0.07
C LEU A 51 -6.39 -2.17 1.02
N GLY A 52 -6.64 -2.05 2.33
CA GLY A 52 -6.11 -2.98 3.34
C GLY A 52 -4.60 -2.86 3.55
N LEU A 53 -4.02 -1.68 3.29
CA LEU A 53 -2.61 -1.37 3.52
C LEU A 53 -2.39 -0.87 4.95
N THR A 54 -1.23 -1.16 5.51
CA THR A 54 -0.81 -0.63 6.81
C THR A 54 0.38 0.31 6.65
N GLY A 55 0.59 1.24 7.60
CA GLY A 55 1.63 2.25 7.45
C GLY A 55 1.32 3.57 8.11
N PHE A 56 1.88 4.65 7.56
CA PHE A 56 1.57 5.99 8.06
C PHE A 56 1.75 7.06 6.98
N VAL A 57 1.14 8.22 7.22
CA VAL A 57 1.32 9.42 6.41
C VAL A 57 1.60 10.63 7.31
N GLN A 58 2.53 11.49 6.91
CA GLN A 58 2.92 12.68 7.66
C GLN A 58 3.26 13.85 6.74
N ASN A 59 3.16 15.06 7.27
CA ASN A 59 3.64 16.25 6.57
C ASN A 59 5.08 16.49 6.99
N GLU A 60 5.94 16.76 6.01
CA GLU A 60 7.33 17.12 6.28
C GLU A 60 7.46 18.65 6.40
N PRO A 61 8.45 19.14 7.17
CA PRO A 61 8.67 20.57 7.37
C PRO A 61 9.13 21.30 6.10
N ASP A 62 9.60 20.57 5.09
CA ASP A 62 9.98 21.09 3.77
C ASP A 62 8.76 21.37 2.85
N GLY A 63 7.54 21.12 3.33
CA GLY A 63 6.30 21.30 2.58
C GLY A 63 5.82 20.03 1.86
N THR A 64 6.60 18.95 1.89
CA THR A 64 6.23 17.68 1.24
C THR A 64 5.31 16.84 2.13
N VAL A 65 4.73 15.78 1.53
CA VAL A 65 4.05 14.73 2.28
C VAL A 65 4.87 13.46 2.15
N TYR A 66 5.19 12.86 3.28
CA TYR A 66 5.84 11.56 3.36
C TYR A 66 4.86 10.50 3.82
N LEU A 67 4.86 9.34 3.18
CA LEU A 67 4.08 8.20 3.62
C LEU A 67 4.88 6.91 3.47
N GLU A 68 4.62 5.97 4.36
CA GLU A 68 5.07 4.59 4.22
C GLU A 68 3.87 3.69 4.19
N ALA A 69 3.88 2.73 3.27
CA ALA A 69 2.83 1.72 3.16
C ALA A 69 3.44 0.34 3.04
N GLU A 70 2.79 -0.63 3.70
CA GLU A 70 3.12 -2.04 3.68
C GLU A 70 1.93 -2.84 3.19
N GLY A 71 2.20 -3.78 2.29
CA GLY A 71 1.17 -4.63 1.74
C GLY A 71 1.62 -5.34 0.47
N GLU A 72 0.66 -5.87 -0.25
CA GLU A 72 0.92 -6.60 -1.48
C GLU A 72 1.41 -5.64 -2.58
N PRO A 73 2.40 -6.04 -3.41
CA PRO A 73 2.95 -5.18 -4.46
C PRO A 73 1.89 -4.53 -5.35
N GLN A 74 0.89 -5.31 -5.78
CA GLN A 74 -0.21 -4.85 -6.63
C GLN A 74 -1.05 -3.76 -5.94
N VAL A 75 -1.26 -3.89 -4.63
CA VAL A 75 -2.06 -2.95 -3.84
C VAL A 75 -1.25 -1.67 -3.56
N LEU A 76 0.06 -1.81 -3.37
CA LEU A 76 0.98 -0.67 -3.25
C LEU A 76 1.05 0.14 -4.55
N GLU A 77 1.08 -0.52 -5.71
CA GLU A 77 1.00 0.14 -7.02
C GLU A 77 -0.30 0.93 -7.18
N MET A 78 -1.43 0.40 -6.70
CA MET A 78 -2.71 1.13 -6.69
C MET A 78 -2.68 2.37 -5.81
N LEU A 79 -2.03 2.29 -4.63
CA LEU A 79 -1.84 3.43 -3.76
C LEU A 79 -0.93 4.47 -4.43
N GLU A 80 0.18 4.04 -5.03
CA GLU A 80 1.12 4.91 -5.74
C GLU A 80 0.44 5.66 -6.90
N ALA A 81 -0.32 4.94 -7.72
CA ALA A 81 -1.08 5.54 -8.82
C ALA A 81 -2.07 6.59 -8.32
N TRP A 82 -2.73 6.34 -7.19
CA TRP A 82 -3.61 7.32 -6.56
C TRP A 82 -2.84 8.52 -6.01
N VAL A 83 -1.69 8.32 -5.37
CA VAL A 83 -0.84 9.37 -4.80
C VAL A 83 -0.33 10.34 -5.88
N ARG A 84 -0.04 9.84 -7.08
CA ARG A 84 0.34 10.67 -8.24
C ARG A 84 -0.75 11.63 -8.69
N VAL A 85 -2.03 11.31 -8.42
CA VAL A 85 -3.18 12.18 -8.73
C VAL A 85 -3.52 13.05 -7.52
N GLY A 86 -3.59 12.44 -6.34
CA GLY A 86 -3.99 13.09 -5.09
C GLY A 86 -5.47 13.48 -5.03
N PRO A 87 -5.90 14.14 -3.93
CA PRO A 87 -7.25 14.66 -3.79
C PRO A 87 -7.51 15.84 -4.75
N ARG A 88 -8.79 16.18 -4.99
CA ARG A 88 -9.23 17.21 -5.96
C ARG A 88 -8.54 18.57 -5.87
N ARG A 89 -8.02 18.95 -4.70
CA ARG A 89 -7.35 20.24 -4.47
C ARG A 89 -5.83 20.14 -4.42
N ALA A 90 -5.27 18.93 -4.45
CA ALA A 90 -3.83 18.73 -4.50
C ALA A 90 -3.29 18.96 -5.91
N GLN A 91 -2.06 19.46 -5.97
CA GLN A 91 -1.31 19.52 -7.21
C GLN A 91 0.03 18.84 -6.95
N VAL A 92 0.16 17.63 -7.48
CA VAL A 92 1.37 16.81 -7.32
C VAL A 92 2.33 17.17 -8.45
N GLU A 93 3.52 17.64 -8.09
CA GLU A 93 4.57 18.02 -9.04
C GLU A 93 5.56 16.88 -9.25
N LYS A 94 5.92 16.19 -8.17
CA LYS A 94 6.87 15.09 -8.18
C LYS A 94 6.49 14.05 -7.13
N VAL A 95 6.63 12.77 -7.48
CA VAL A 95 6.51 11.65 -6.56
C VAL A 95 7.81 10.85 -6.61
N GLU A 96 8.41 10.66 -5.45
CA GLU A 96 9.57 9.78 -5.26
C GLU A 96 9.10 8.54 -4.53
N VAL A 97 9.40 7.36 -5.10
CA VAL A 97 9.02 6.07 -4.52
C VAL A 97 10.27 5.26 -4.28
N GLU A 98 10.41 4.77 -3.05
CA GLU A 98 11.52 3.94 -2.63
C GLU A 98 10.98 2.64 -2.04
N GLU A 99 11.28 1.52 -2.69
CA GLU A 99 11.00 0.20 -2.15
C GLU A 99 11.98 -0.11 -1.00
N LYS A 100 11.44 -0.47 0.16
CA LYS A 100 12.19 -0.92 1.33
C LYS A 100 12.11 -2.43 1.42
N GLN A 101 13.27 -3.07 1.62
CA GLN A 101 13.38 -4.54 1.73
C GLN A 101 12.84 -5.07 3.06
N GLU A 102 12.84 -4.24 4.10
CA GLU A 102 12.40 -4.63 5.45
C GLU A 102 10.99 -4.14 5.74
N LEU A 103 10.14 -5.07 6.14
CA LEU A 103 8.83 -4.80 6.71
C LEU A 103 8.98 -4.37 8.18
N LYS A 104 8.34 -3.26 8.56
CA LYS A 104 8.15 -2.86 9.95
C LYS A 104 6.99 -3.59 10.61
N GLY A 105 6.04 -4.13 9.84
CA GLY A 105 4.89 -4.84 10.39
C GLY A 105 3.89 -3.88 11.04
N PHE A 106 3.53 -2.80 10.35
CA PHE A 106 2.52 -1.87 10.85
C PHE A 106 1.18 -2.59 11.04
N GLY A 107 0.51 -2.34 12.17
CA GLY A 107 -0.80 -2.93 12.48
C GLY A 107 -1.97 -2.20 11.82
N ASP A 108 -1.81 -0.89 11.57
CA ASP A 108 -2.85 -0.02 11.04
C ASP A 108 -2.24 1.08 10.13
N PHE A 109 -3.09 1.87 9.48
CA PHE A 109 -2.66 3.06 8.73
C PHE A 109 -2.97 4.35 9.50
N GLU A 110 -1.92 5.03 9.96
CA GLU A 110 -2.03 6.17 10.88
C GLU A 110 -1.60 7.51 10.25
N GLN A 111 -2.20 8.61 10.69
CA GLN A 111 -1.70 9.95 10.40
C GLN A 111 -0.74 10.40 11.49
N ARG A 112 0.51 10.70 11.13
CA ARG A 112 1.50 11.31 12.03
C ARG A 112 1.55 12.82 11.85
N ARG A 113 1.94 13.50 12.92
CA ARG A 113 1.96 14.97 13.00
C ARG A 113 3.25 15.54 12.48
#